data_AF-A0A369MN31-F1
#
_entry.id   AF-A0A369MN31-F1
#
_cell.length_a   1.000
_cell.length_b   1.000
_cell.length_c   1.000
_cell.angle_alpha   90.00
_cell.angle_beta   90.00
_cell.angle_gamma   90.00
#
_symmetry.space_group_name_H-M   'P 1'
#
loop_
_entity.id
_entity.type
_entity.pdbx_description
1 polymer ?
#
loop_
_entity_poly.entity_id
_entity_poly.type
_entity_poly.pdbx_seq_one_letter_code
_entity_poly.pdbx_strand_id
1 'polypeptide(L)'
;MAFKALTADGLRYLVAKLKSTLAPKSHASADTSYGAASSGSYGHVKLSSSAAAANGTASAGTANGIVANADHVHPKQAMDKATSTAIGAVRPDGTTTTVDGNGVLKAIPPTDQAMFLAAHRVGSYLETDGTNPTAWGGTWQQEPSLGPYKWKRTK
;
A
#
# COMPACT_ATOMS: atom_id res chain seq x y z
N MET A 1 30.07 75.64 -5.05
CA MET A 1 29.17 75.14 -3.99
C MET A 1 29.97 74.22 -3.10
N ALA A 2 30.14 74.56 -1.82
CA ALA A 2 30.90 73.74 -0.88
C ALA A 2 29.99 72.66 -0.27
N PHE A 3 30.30 71.40 -0.51
CA PHE A 3 29.61 70.28 0.14
C PHE A 3 30.11 70.18 1.58
N LYS A 4 29.19 70.35 2.54
CA LYS A 4 29.50 70.22 3.96
C LYS A 4 29.67 68.73 4.26
N ALA A 5 30.86 68.32 4.71
CA ALA A 5 31.12 66.94 5.09
C ALA A 5 30.18 66.54 6.24
N LEU A 6 29.55 65.36 6.10
CA LEU A 6 28.77 64.79 7.19
C LEU A 6 29.68 64.50 8.38
N THR A 7 29.21 64.81 9.59
CA THR A 7 29.88 64.39 10.81
C THR A 7 29.87 62.87 10.92
N ALA A 8 30.79 62.30 11.70
CA ALA A 8 30.84 60.86 11.95
C ALA A 8 29.50 60.33 12.50
N ASP A 9 28.81 61.11 13.33
CA ASP A 9 27.50 60.77 13.87
C ASP A 9 26.41 60.81 12.80
N GLY A 10 26.47 61.78 11.88
CA GLY A 10 25.58 61.82 10.72
C GLY A 10 25.75 60.58 9.85
N LEU A 11 26.99 60.14 9.62
CA LEU A 11 27.27 58.93 8.85
C LEU A 11 26.77 57.67 9.57
N ARG A 12 26.98 57.56 10.89
CA ARG A 12 26.48 56.45 11.71
C ARG A 12 24.96 56.35 11.69
N TYR A 13 24.28 57.49 11.79
CA TYR A 13 22.82 57.56 11.71
C TYR A 13 22.31 57.12 10.34
N LEU A 14 22.92 57.59 9.25
CA LEU A 14 22.53 57.19 7.90
C LEU A 14 22.74 55.69 7.67
N VAL A 15 23.86 55.15 8.14
CA VAL A 15 24.18 53.71 8.07
C VAL A 15 23.19 52.88 8.89
N ALA A 16 22.83 53.33 10.10
CA ALA A 16 21.83 52.66 10.92
C ALA A 16 20.46 52.67 10.24
N LYS A 17 20.08 53.80 9.64
CA LYS A 17 18.80 53.94 8.93
C LYS A 17 18.74 53.08 7.67
N LEU A 18 19.81 53.04 6.89
CA LEU A 18 19.95 52.12 5.73
C LEU A 18 19.94 50.65 6.16
N LYS A 19 20.54 50.30 7.30
CA LYS A 19 20.50 48.91 7.81
C LYS A 19 19.14 48.51 8.35
N SER A 20 18.36 49.46 8.88
CA SER A 20 17.00 49.18 9.37
C SER A 20 16.01 48.78 8.26
N THR A 21 16.35 49.08 7.00
CA THR A 21 15.56 48.67 5.82
C THR A 21 16.06 47.38 5.17
N LEU A 22 17.21 46.85 5.58
CA LEU A 22 17.73 45.58 5.09
C LEU A 22 17.11 44.44 5.91
N ALA A 23 16.78 43.34 5.24
CA ALA A 23 16.40 42.11 5.95
C ALA A 23 17.58 41.67 6.86
N PRO A 24 17.33 41.26 8.12
CA PRO A 24 18.38 40.82 9.04
C PRO A 24 19.24 39.72 8.41
N LYS A 25 20.58 39.81 8.37
CA LYS A 25 21.42 38.81 7.68
C LYS A 25 21.47 37.43 8.38
N SER A 26 21.01 37.36 9.62
CA SER A 26 20.76 36.10 10.34
C SER A 26 19.29 36.08 10.73
N HIS A 27 18.54 35.16 10.13
CA HIS A 27 17.11 35.03 10.35
C HIS A 27 16.77 33.89 11.33
N ALA A 28 17.77 33.14 11.80
CA ALA A 28 17.57 32.02 12.70
C ALA A 28 17.90 32.44 14.14
N SER A 29 16.88 32.85 14.89
CA SER A 29 16.97 32.95 16.35
C SER A 29 16.90 31.54 16.96
N ALA A 30 17.71 31.28 18.01
CA ALA A 30 17.52 30.13 18.91
C ALA A 30 16.22 30.24 19.73
N ASP A 31 15.53 31.38 19.61
CA ASP A 31 14.19 31.60 20.11
C ASP A 31 13.18 30.71 19.39
N THR A 32 12.34 30.04 20.16
CA THR A 32 11.31 29.13 19.65
C THR A 32 9.99 29.85 19.32
N SER A 33 9.91 31.15 19.62
CA SER A 33 8.77 32.01 19.32
C SER A 33 8.86 32.55 17.88
N TYR A 34 8.51 31.73 16.90
CA TYR A 34 8.48 32.14 15.49
C TYR A 34 7.16 32.85 15.16
N GLY A 35 7.23 34.08 14.65
CA GLY A 35 6.04 34.86 14.28
C GLY A 35 5.28 34.23 13.11
N ALA A 36 3.95 34.16 13.22
CA ALA A 36 3.08 33.68 12.15
C ALA A 36 3.23 34.54 10.87
N ALA A 37 3.38 33.89 9.72
CA ALA A 37 3.40 34.59 8.43
C ALA A 37 2.01 35.15 8.08
N SER A 38 1.97 36.26 7.34
CA SER A 38 0.73 36.88 6.82
C SER A 38 0.85 37.08 5.31
N SER A 39 -0.24 37.51 4.63
CA SER A 39 -0.23 37.78 3.19
C SER A 39 0.76 38.89 2.75
N GLY A 40 1.25 39.69 3.70
CA GLY A 40 2.20 40.78 3.44
C GLY A 40 3.52 40.64 4.19
N SER A 41 3.80 39.52 4.86
CA SER A 41 5.03 39.36 5.65
C SER A 41 5.55 37.93 5.61
N TYR A 42 6.82 37.78 5.22
CA TYR A 42 7.54 36.50 5.24
C TYR A 42 7.89 36.14 6.70
N GLY A 43 7.16 35.21 7.31
CA GLY A 43 7.52 34.56 8.59
C GLY A 43 8.26 33.23 8.37
N HIS A 44 8.99 32.75 9.38
CA HIS A 44 9.58 31.39 9.33
C HIS A 44 8.50 30.35 9.63
N VAL A 45 8.27 29.42 8.71
CA VAL A 45 7.40 28.26 8.94
C VAL A 45 8.22 27.20 9.69
N LYS A 46 7.90 26.94 10.97
CA LYS A 46 8.41 25.77 11.69
C LYS A 46 7.45 24.60 11.48
N LEU A 47 7.89 23.58 10.74
CA LEU A 47 7.18 22.31 10.68
C LEU A 47 7.34 21.59 12.02
N SER A 48 6.26 20.99 12.54
CA SER A 48 6.33 20.20 13.77
C SER A 48 7.34 19.07 13.62
N SER A 49 8.08 18.74 14.69
CA SER A 49 8.99 17.58 14.72
C SER A 49 8.26 16.24 14.84
N SER A 50 6.92 16.24 14.81
CA SER A 50 6.10 15.04 14.83
C SER A 50 6.37 14.21 13.59
N ALA A 51 6.61 12.91 13.78
CA ALA A 51 6.72 11.97 12.66
C ALA A 51 5.39 11.94 11.89
N ALA A 52 5.47 11.70 10.58
CA ALA A 52 4.28 11.46 9.77
C ALA A 52 3.48 10.29 10.34
N ALA A 53 2.15 10.39 10.32
CA ALA A 53 1.29 9.27 10.69
C ALA A 53 1.57 8.06 9.79
N ALA A 54 1.47 6.85 10.36
CA ALA A 54 1.65 5.62 9.58
C ALA A 54 0.59 5.53 8.47
N ASN A 55 0.99 4.99 7.31
CA ASN A 55 0.13 4.89 6.14
C ASN A 55 -1.25 4.27 6.47
N GLY A 56 -2.33 4.98 6.17
CA GLY A 56 -3.70 4.52 6.38
C GLY A 56 -4.24 4.59 7.82
N THR A 57 -3.57 5.27 8.75
CA THR A 57 -3.98 5.34 10.17
C THR A 57 -4.51 6.70 10.64
N ALA A 58 -4.46 7.74 9.81
CA ALA A 58 -4.92 9.09 10.14
C ALA A 58 -6.01 9.59 9.16
N SER A 59 -6.82 10.56 9.62
CA SER A 59 -7.85 11.20 8.79
C SER A 59 -7.24 12.04 7.66
N ALA A 60 -7.98 12.16 6.54
CA ALA A 60 -7.61 13.06 5.46
C ALA A 60 -7.48 14.50 5.99
N GLY A 61 -6.26 15.05 5.98
CA GLY A 61 -6.04 16.45 6.32
C GLY A 61 -6.71 17.36 5.30
N THR A 62 -7.47 18.36 5.77
CA THR A 62 -8.09 19.40 4.93
C THR A 62 -7.15 20.57 4.61
N ALA A 63 -5.88 20.47 5.01
CA ALA A 63 -4.90 21.55 4.87
C ALA A 63 -4.47 21.72 3.41
N ASN A 64 -5.04 22.72 2.74
CA ASN A 64 -4.62 23.20 1.42
C ASN A 64 -3.60 24.35 1.58
N GLY A 65 -2.44 24.07 2.19
CA GLY A 65 -1.45 25.08 2.60
C GLY A 65 -0.08 24.90 1.94
N ILE A 66 0.68 26.00 1.85
CA ILE A 66 2.02 26.12 1.24
C ILE A 66 3.05 25.12 1.83
N VAL A 67 2.75 24.50 2.96
CA VAL A 67 3.50 23.38 3.55
C VAL A 67 2.56 22.27 4.01
N ALA A 68 3.02 21.02 3.91
CA ALA A 68 2.33 19.87 4.50
C ALA A 68 2.51 19.89 6.03
N ASN A 69 1.41 19.73 6.78
CA ASN A 69 1.45 19.41 8.22
C ASN A 69 2.08 18.02 8.43
N ALA A 70 2.59 17.72 9.63
CA ALA A 70 3.05 16.37 9.98
C ALA A 70 1.95 15.30 9.78
N ASP A 71 0.68 15.68 9.84
CA ASP A 71 -0.45 14.79 9.59
C ASP A 71 -0.86 14.68 8.10
N HIS A 72 0.02 15.05 7.17
CA HIS A 72 -0.24 14.82 5.75
C HIS A 72 -0.26 13.31 5.45
N VAL A 73 -1.37 12.86 4.88
CA VAL A 73 -1.62 11.46 4.54
C VAL A 73 -1.61 11.25 3.03
N HIS A 74 -1.04 10.11 2.62
CA HIS A 74 -1.38 9.51 1.34
C HIS A 74 -2.57 8.56 1.56
N PRO A 75 -3.66 8.67 0.77
CA PRO A 75 -4.80 7.77 0.92
C PRO A 75 -4.37 6.32 0.79
N LYS A 76 -4.85 5.45 1.69
CA LYS A 76 -4.77 4.01 1.48
C LYS A 76 -5.46 3.71 0.16
N GLN A 77 -4.74 3.13 -0.79
CA GLN A 77 -5.29 2.75 -2.09
C GLN A 77 -6.40 1.71 -1.86
N ALA A 78 -7.65 2.14 -2.02
CA ALA A 78 -8.82 1.28 -2.06
C ALA A 78 -9.09 0.99 -3.54
N MET A 79 -9.02 -0.29 -3.90
CA MET A 79 -9.41 -0.78 -5.21
C MET A 79 -10.65 -1.64 -5.00
N ASP A 80 -11.68 -1.43 -5.81
CA ASP A 80 -12.86 -2.29 -5.78
C ASP A 80 -12.49 -3.72 -6.18
N LYS A 81 -13.20 -4.71 -5.63
CA LYS A 81 -12.98 -6.11 -5.97
C LYS A 81 -13.45 -6.36 -7.41
N ALA A 82 -12.60 -7.00 -8.22
CA ALA A 82 -13.00 -7.44 -9.54
C ALA A 82 -14.16 -8.44 -9.47
N THR A 83 -15.07 -8.33 -10.45
CA THR A 83 -16.15 -9.29 -10.70
C THR A 83 -16.06 -9.77 -12.14
N SER A 84 -16.95 -10.68 -12.55
CA SER A 84 -17.03 -11.13 -13.96
C SER A 84 -17.45 -10.02 -14.93
N THR A 85 -17.99 -8.90 -14.43
CA THR A 85 -18.54 -7.80 -15.24
C THR A 85 -17.96 -6.44 -14.92
N ALA A 86 -17.14 -6.32 -13.88
CA ALA A 86 -16.51 -5.06 -13.47
C ALA A 86 -15.01 -5.26 -13.24
N ILE A 87 -14.22 -4.34 -13.81
CA ILE A 87 -12.77 -4.26 -13.60
C ILE A 87 -12.51 -3.88 -12.14
N GLY A 88 -11.52 -4.50 -11.52
CA GLY A 88 -11.10 -4.20 -10.15
C GLY A 88 -9.82 -4.95 -9.77
N ALA A 89 -9.44 -4.91 -8.51
CA ALA A 89 -8.31 -5.68 -7.99
C ALA A 89 -8.67 -7.16 -7.81
N VAL A 90 -7.73 -8.02 -8.18
CA VAL A 90 -7.76 -9.46 -7.91
C VAL A 90 -6.62 -9.79 -6.96
N ARG A 91 -6.92 -10.45 -5.85
CA ARG A 91 -5.91 -11.02 -4.95
C ARG A 91 -5.95 -12.54 -5.07
N PRO A 92 -4.82 -13.21 -5.38
CA PRO A 92 -4.72 -14.67 -5.33
C PRO A 92 -5.14 -15.22 -3.97
N ASP A 93 -5.86 -16.33 -3.97
CA ASP A 93 -6.43 -16.96 -2.77
C ASP A 93 -5.58 -18.13 -2.24
N GLY A 94 -4.56 -18.54 -2.99
CA GLY A 94 -3.72 -19.69 -2.68
C GLY A 94 -4.38 -21.06 -2.92
N THR A 95 -5.63 -21.10 -3.38
CA THR A 95 -6.42 -22.33 -3.57
C THR A 95 -6.81 -22.55 -5.02
N THR A 96 -7.29 -21.50 -5.70
CA THR A 96 -7.65 -21.51 -7.14
C THR A 96 -6.60 -20.76 -7.96
N THR A 97 -5.97 -19.74 -7.38
CA THR A 97 -4.91 -18.95 -8.00
C THR A 97 -3.84 -18.61 -6.97
N THR A 98 -2.57 -18.58 -7.39
CA THR A 98 -1.43 -18.25 -6.52
C THR A 98 -0.46 -17.30 -7.21
N VAL A 99 0.46 -16.73 -6.43
CA VAL A 99 1.63 -16.00 -6.90
C VAL A 99 2.86 -16.68 -6.32
N ASP A 100 3.84 -17.00 -7.16
CA ASP A 100 5.08 -17.61 -6.69
C ASP A 100 6.06 -16.57 -6.10
N GLY A 101 7.19 -17.04 -5.57
CA GLY A 101 8.21 -16.17 -4.95
C GLY A 101 8.84 -15.14 -5.89
N ASN A 102 8.63 -15.28 -7.21
CA ASN A 102 9.12 -14.35 -8.23
C ASN A 102 8.02 -13.40 -8.72
N GLY A 103 6.81 -13.45 -8.14
CA GLY A 103 5.70 -12.58 -8.51
C GLY A 103 4.87 -13.08 -9.69
N VAL A 104 5.03 -14.32 -10.14
CA VAL A 104 4.29 -14.87 -11.29
C VAL A 104 2.92 -15.41 -10.85
N LEU A 105 1.87 -14.97 -11.52
CA LEU A 105 0.50 -15.49 -11.33
C LEU A 105 0.35 -16.89 -11.94
N LYS A 106 -0.25 -17.81 -11.19
CA LYS A 106 -0.53 -19.19 -11.62
C LYS A 106 -1.94 -19.61 -11.23
N ALA A 107 -2.60 -20.35 -12.12
CA ALA A 107 -3.78 -21.12 -11.75
C ALA A 107 -3.34 -22.39 -11.01
N ILE A 108 -4.08 -22.76 -9.97
CA ILE A 108 -3.90 -24.06 -9.31
C ILE A 108 -4.89 -25.02 -9.97
N PRO A 109 -4.42 -26.06 -10.67
CA PRO A 109 -5.31 -27.05 -11.24
C PRO A 109 -6.05 -27.81 -10.13
N PRO A 110 -7.25 -28.36 -10.39
CA PRO A 110 -7.87 -29.29 -9.45
C PRO A 110 -6.91 -30.44 -9.14
N THR A 111 -6.96 -30.95 -7.91
CA THR A 111 -6.07 -32.05 -7.50
C THR A 111 -6.31 -33.30 -8.35
N ASP A 112 -5.29 -34.16 -8.49
CA ASP A 112 -5.43 -35.44 -9.22
C ASP A 112 -6.60 -36.27 -8.69
N GLN A 113 -6.84 -36.27 -7.38
CA GLN A 113 -8.01 -36.90 -6.78
C GLN A 113 -9.32 -36.23 -7.25
N ALA A 114 -9.41 -34.90 -7.22
CA ALA A 114 -10.62 -34.21 -7.69
C ALA A 114 -10.92 -34.51 -9.17
N MET A 115 -9.89 -34.59 -10.01
CA MET A 115 -10.04 -35.00 -11.41
C MET A 115 -10.44 -36.47 -11.55
N PHE A 116 -9.85 -37.36 -10.75
CA PHE A 116 -10.20 -38.78 -10.73
C PHE A 116 -11.65 -39.01 -10.32
N LEU A 117 -12.12 -38.31 -9.28
CA LEU A 117 -13.52 -38.34 -8.86
C LEU A 117 -14.46 -37.73 -9.92
N ALA A 118 -14.01 -36.74 -10.70
CA ALA A 118 -14.81 -36.18 -11.78
C ALA A 118 -14.97 -37.17 -12.96
N ALA A 119 -13.91 -37.91 -13.29
CA ALA A 119 -13.93 -38.93 -14.34
C ALA A 119 -14.75 -40.17 -13.95
N HIS A 120 -14.76 -40.54 -12.67
CA HIS A 120 -15.47 -41.71 -12.15
C HIS A 120 -16.64 -41.31 -11.26
N ARG A 121 -17.79 -40.93 -11.85
CA ARG A 121 -18.98 -40.52 -11.07
C ARG A 121 -19.50 -41.66 -10.17
N VAL A 122 -20.26 -41.33 -9.11
CA VAL A 122 -20.93 -42.35 -8.29
C VAL A 122 -21.76 -43.30 -9.17
N GLY A 123 -21.61 -44.60 -8.95
CA GLY A 123 -22.17 -45.67 -9.78
C GLY A 123 -21.26 -46.17 -10.90
N SER A 124 -20.16 -45.46 -11.22
CA SER A 124 -19.18 -45.95 -12.18
C SER A 124 -18.45 -47.19 -11.68
N TYR A 125 -18.00 -47.99 -12.63
CA TYR A 125 -17.19 -49.17 -12.38
C TYR A 125 -15.73 -48.92 -12.74
N LEU A 126 -14.82 -49.46 -11.93
CA LEU A 126 -13.39 -49.43 -12.17
C LEU A 126 -12.80 -50.82 -11.95
N GLU A 127 -11.92 -51.24 -12.86
CA GLU A 127 -11.16 -52.47 -12.73
C GLU A 127 -9.72 -52.16 -12.32
N THR A 128 -9.14 -52.99 -11.47
CA THR A 128 -7.79 -52.82 -10.91
C THR A 128 -7.08 -54.17 -10.78
N ASP A 129 -5.79 -54.13 -10.53
CA ASP A 129 -4.94 -55.28 -10.23
C ASP A 129 -5.08 -55.81 -8.78
N GLY A 130 -6.01 -55.24 -7.99
CA GLY A 130 -6.20 -55.54 -6.57
C GLY A 130 -6.09 -54.30 -5.68
N THR A 131 -5.51 -53.21 -6.20
CA THR A 131 -5.43 -51.93 -5.49
C THR A 131 -6.82 -51.36 -5.21
N ASN A 132 -7.13 -51.07 -3.94
CA ASN A 132 -8.40 -50.42 -3.59
C ASN A 132 -8.41 -48.97 -4.10
N PRO A 133 -9.38 -48.57 -4.96
CA PRO A 133 -9.39 -47.24 -5.57
C PRO A 133 -9.54 -46.06 -4.61
N THR A 134 -9.88 -46.31 -3.34
CA THR A 134 -9.91 -45.29 -2.28
C THR A 134 -8.54 -44.59 -2.13
N ALA A 135 -7.45 -45.23 -2.54
CA ALA A 135 -6.11 -44.61 -2.60
C ALA A 135 -6.02 -43.42 -3.59
N TRP A 136 -6.87 -43.39 -4.62
CA TRP A 136 -6.98 -42.29 -5.59
C TRP A 136 -8.20 -41.39 -5.32
N GLY A 137 -8.93 -41.67 -4.23
CA GLY A 137 -10.07 -40.90 -3.72
C GLY A 137 -11.44 -41.56 -3.97
N GLY A 138 -12.48 -40.98 -3.35
CA GLY A 138 -13.85 -41.49 -3.40
C GLY A 138 -14.08 -42.69 -2.47
N THR A 139 -15.30 -43.21 -2.43
CA THR A 139 -15.64 -44.45 -1.71
C THR A 139 -16.03 -45.55 -2.69
N TRP A 140 -15.45 -46.73 -2.52
CA TRP A 140 -15.58 -47.84 -3.48
C TRP A 140 -15.98 -49.13 -2.78
N GLN A 141 -16.91 -49.86 -3.40
CA GLN A 141 -17.33 -51.19 -2.95
C GLN A 141 -16.86 -52.22 -3.99
N GLN A 142 -16.14 -53.25 -3.54
CA GLN A 142 -15.74 -54.34 -4.42
C GLN A 142 -16.97 -55.17 -4.83
N GLU A 143 -17.09 -55.48 -6.12
CA GLU A 143 -18.06 -56.45 -6.62
C GLU A 143 -17.36 -57.78 -6.97
N PRO A 144 -18.06 -58.92 -6.87
CA PRO A 144 -17.55 -60.19 -7.37
C PRO A 144 -17.16 -60.11 -8.85
N SER A 145 -15.98 -60.63 -9.20
CA SER A 145 -15.45 -60.63 -10.57
C SER A 145 -14.73 -61.96 -10.85
N LEU A 146 -14.84 -62.45 -12.09
CA LEU A 146 -14.08 -63.61 -12.59
C LEU A 146 -12.74 -63.20 -13.23
N GLY A 147 -12.48 -61.90 -13.34
CA GLY A 147 -11.26 -61.30 -13.90
C GLY A 147 -10.64 -60.30 -12.92
N PRO A 148 -10.06 -59.18 -13.40
CA PRO A 148 -9.53 -58.12 -12.55
C PRO A 148 -10.52 -57.66 -11.47
N TYR A 149 -9.98 -57.09 -10.39
CA TYR A 149 -10.78 -56.64 -9.24
C TYR A 149 -11.68 -55.48 -9.67
N LYS A 150 -13.00 -55.70 -9.58
CA LYS A 150 -14.01 -54.73 -10.00
C LYS A 150 -14.57 -53.98 -8.81
N TRP A 151 -14.66 -52.66 -8.93
CA TRP A 151 -15.11 -51.75 -7.88
C TRP A 151 -16.22 -50.85 -8.40
N LYS A 152 -17.26 -50.66 -7.59
CA LYS A 152 -18.33 -49.69 -7.82
C LYS A 152 -18.13 -48.47 -6.94
N ARG A 153 -18.13 -47.27 -7.51
CA ARG A 153 -18.10 -46.06 -6.70
C ARG A 153 -19.45 -45.84 -6.02
N THR A 154 -19.44 -45.65 -4.70
CA THR A 154 -20.66 -45.47 -3.90
C THR A 154 -20.83 -44.04 -3.36
N LYS A 155 -19.74 -43.28 -3.20
CA LYS A 155 -19.72 -41.86 -2.80
C LYS A 155 -18.55 -41.12 -3.45
#